data_AF-A0A447JRH1-F1
#
_entry.id   AF-A0A447JRH1-F1
#
_cell.length_a   1.000
_cell.length_b   1.000
_cell.length_c   1.000
_cell.angle_alpha   90.00
_cell.angle_beta   90.00
_cell.angle_gamma   90.00
#
_symmetry.space_group_name_H-M   'P 1'
#
loop_
_entity.id
_entity.type
_entity.pdbx_description
1 polymer ?
#
loop_
_entity_poly.entity_id
_entity_poly.type
_entity_poly.pdbx_seq_one_letter_code
_entity_poly.pdbx_strand_id
1 'polypeptide(L)' 'MEGGFLARRRHLQALAEAAEHLEQGKAQLLGAWAGELLAEELRLAQQSLSEITGEFTSDDLLGRIFSSFCIGK' A
#
# COMPACT_ATOMS: atom_id res chain seq x y z
N MET A 1 22.82 -10.71 8.94
CA MET A 1 21.73 -11.69 8.76
C MET A 1 20.50 -11.07 9.39
N GLU A 2 19.75 -10.32 8.58
CA GLU A 2 18.56 -9.58 9.01
C GLU A 2 17.50 -10.54 9.56
N GLY A 3 16.84 -10.09 10.65
CA GLY A 3 15.85 -10.87 11.36
C GLY A 3 14.72 -11.30 10.43
N GLY A 4 14.37 -12.58 10.47
CA GLY A 4 13.22 -13.10 9.74
C GLY A 4 11.96 -12.33 10.14
N PHE A 5 11.34 -11.65 9.18
CA PHE A 5 10.02 -11.05 9.38
C PHE A 5 9.00 -12.17 9.58
N LEU A 6 8.40 -12.23 10.77
CA LEU A 6 7.30 -13.14 11.07
C LEU A 6 5.97 -12.51 10.65
N ALA A 7 5.51 -12.84 9.44
CA ALA A 7 4.18 -12.45 8.97
C ALA A 7 3.10 -13.23 9.75
N ARG A 8 2.12 -12.51 10.31
CA ARG A 8 0.94 -13.13 10.91
C ARG A 8 -0.08 -13.47 9.82
N ARG A 9 -1.04 -14.34 10.15
CA ARG A 9 -2.15 -14.70 9.24
C ARG A 9 -2.85 -13.49 8.64
N ARG A 10 -3.08 -12.43 9.43
CA ARG A 10 -3.69 -11.18 8.95
C ARG A 10 -2.85 -10.47 7.88
N HIS A 11 -1.51 -10.50 8.01
CA HIS A 11 -0.64 -9.88 7.00
C HIS A 11 -0.67 -10.68 5.70
N LEU A 12 -0.71 -12.02 5.79
CA LEU A 12 -0.86 -12.87 4.61
C LEU A 12 -2.20 -12.65 3.91
N GLN A 13 -3.28 -12.44 4.67
CA GLN A 13 -4.59 -12.12 4.13
C GLN A 13 -4.57 -10.77 3.39
N ALA A 14 -4.08 -9.71 4.03
CA ALA A 14 -3.96 -8.40 3.42
C ALA A 14 -3.10 -8.41 2.13
N LEU A 15 -2.01 -9.20 2.10
CA LEU A 15 -1.21 -9.41 0.90
C LEU A 15 -1.98 -10.15 -0.21
N ALA A 16 -2.78 -11.15 0.16
CA ALA A 16 -3.59 -11.90 -0.80
C ALA A 16 -4.68 -11.03 -1.42
N GLU A 17 -5.37 -10.23 -0.61
CA GLU A 17 -6.39 -9.28 -1.07
C GLU A 17 -5.77 -8.20 -1.98
N ALA A 18 -4.63 -7.63 -1.59
CA ALA A 18 -3.92 -6.68 -2.45
C ALA A 18 -3.50 -7.29 -3.80
N ALA A 19 -3.05 -8.54 -3.81
CA ALA A 19 -2.69 -9.24 -5.03
C ALA A 19 -3.90 -9.50 -5.94
N GLU A 20 -5.05 -9.83 -5.35
CA GLU A 20 -6.30 -10.01 -6.09
C GLU A 20 -6.73 -8.72 -6.79
N HIS A 21 -6.73 -7.58 -6.08
CA HIS A 21 -7.03 -6.28 -6.67
C HIS A 21 -6.08 -5.92 -7.82
N LEU A 22 -4.78 -6.22 -7.68
CA LEU A 22 -3.80 -5.95 -8.74
C LEU A 22 -4.08 -6.77 -10.00
N GLU A 23 -4.43 -8.06 -9.87
CA GLU A 23 -4.78 -8.89 -11.03
C GLU A 23 -6.11 -8.45 -11.67
N GLN A 24 -7.11 -8.06 -10.86
CA GLN A 24 -8.36 -7.50 -11.36
C GLN A 24 -8.11 -6.20 -12.13
N GLY A 25 -7.38 -5.24 -11.54
CA GLY A 25 -7.06 -3.97 -12.18
C GLY A 25 -6.28 -4.14 -13.49
N LYS A 26 -5.32 -5.07 -13.53
CA LYS A 26 -4.60 -5.43 -14.75
C LYS A 26 -5.53 -6.02 -15.81
N ALA A 27 -6.44 -6.91 -15.44
CA ALA A 27 -7.42 -7.48 -16.37
C ALA A 27 -8.36 -6.40 -16.94
N GLN A 28 -8.81 -5.46 -16.11
CA GLN A 28 -9.65 -4.33 -16.54
C GLN A 28 -8.90 -3.38 -17.49
N LEU A 29 -7.63 -3.06 -17.19
CA LEU A 29 -6.78 -2.24 -18.06
C LEU A 29 -6.58 -2.90 -19.42
N LEU A 30 -6.18 -4.17 -19.45
CA LEU A 30 -5.82 -4.85 -20.71
C LEU A 30 -7.06 -5.27 -21.52
N GLY A 31 -8.16 -5.60 -20.86
CA GLY A 31 -9.39 -6.07 -21.51
C GLY A 31 -10.28 -4.93 -22.02
N ALA A 32 -10.39 -3.83 -21.26
CA ALA A 32 -11.33 -2.75 -21.55
C ALA A 32 -10.68 -1.37 -21.68
N TRP A 33 -9.35 -1.26 -21.58
CA TRP A 33 -8.64 0.03 -21.51
C TRP A 33 -9.19 0.95 -20.40
N ALA A 34 -9.76 0.34 -19.36
CA ALA A 34 -10.49 1.03 -18.31
C ALA A 34 -9.52 1.53 -17.22
N GLY A 35 -8.84 2.64 -17.50
CA GLY A 35 -7.89 3.26 -16.57
C GLY A 35 -8.51 3.69 -15.23
N GLU A 36 -9.78 4.09 -15.23
CA GLU A 36 -10.51 4.46 -14.00
C GLU A 36 -10.75 3.25 -13.10
N LEU A 37 -11.07 2.09 -13.67
CA LEU A 37 -11.23 0.85 -12.89
C LEU A 37 -9.89 0.38 -12.33
N LEU A 38 -8.81 0.47 -13.12
CA LEU A 38 -7.47 0.22 -12.61
C LEU A 38 -7.14 1.14 -11.42
N ALA A 39 -7.45 2.43 -11.50
CA ALA A 39 -7.17 3.38 -10.43
C ALA A 39 -7.89 3.00 -9.12
N GLU A 40 -9.14 2.55 -9.21
CA GLU A 40 -9.87 2.08 -8.03
C GLU A 40 -9.29 0.78 -7.45
N GLU A 41 -8.95 -0.19 -8.29
CA GLU A 41 -8.29 -1.43 -7.84
C GLU A 41 -6.94 -1.15 -7.15
N LEU A 42 -6.16 -0.19 -7.67
CA LEU A 42 -4.92 0.26 -7.02
C LEU A 42 -5.18 0.91 -5.66
N ARG A 43 -6.26 1.68 -5.52
CA ARG A 43 -6.67 2.29 -4.24
C ARG A 43 -7.02 1.21 -3.21
N LEU A 44 -7.78 0.18 -3.62
CA LEU A 44 -8.14 -0.94 -2.77
C LEU A 44 -6.92 -1.78 -2.37
N ALA A 45 -6.02 -2.08 -3.31
CA ALA A 45 -4.77 -2.77 -3.02
C ALA A 45 -3.92 -2.01 -1.99
N GLN A 46 -3.80 -0.69 -2.14
CA GLN A 46 -3.11 0.17 -1.17
C GLN A 46 -3.77 0.11 0.22
N GLN A 47 -5.11 0.11 0.28
CA GLN A 47 -5.85 0.02 1.53
C GLN A 47 -5.57 -1.30 2.26
N SER A 48 -5.62 -2.44 1.57
CA SER A 48 -5.27 -3.75 2.16
C SER A 48 -3.82 -3.76 2.68
N LEU A 49 -2.86 -3.22 1.90
CA LEU A 49 -1.46 -3.13 2.35
C LEU A 49 -1.29 -2.24 3.58
N SER A 50 -2.10 -1.18 3.72
CA SER A 50 -2.06 -0.28 4.88
C SER A 50 -2.48 -0.98 6.18
N GLU A 51 -3.22 -2.09 6.11
CA GLU A 51 -3.51 -2.91 7.30
C GLU A 51 -2.27 -3.58 7.89
N ILE A 52 -1.21 -3.75 7.09
CA ILE A 52 0.05 -4.38 7.50
C ILE A 52 0.99 -3.35 8.11
N THR A 53 1.10 -2.18 7.47
CA THR A 53 2.05 -1.13 7.85
C THR A 53 1.49 -0.11 8.82
N GLY A 54 0.16 -0.07 8.99
CA GLY A 54 -0.55 1.09 9.52
C GLY A 54 -0.88 2.09 8.41
N GLU A 55 -1.87 2.96 8.65
CA GLU A 55 -2.18 4.08 7.75
C GLU A 55 -1.00 5.04 7.69
N PHE A 56 -0.62 5.43 6.46
CA PHE A 56 0.33 6.52 6.24
C PHE A 56 -0.46 7.83 6.12
N THR A 57 -0.46 8.59 7.19
CA THR A 57 -1.24 9.83 7.31
C THR A 57 -0.51 11.02 6.71
N SER A 58 -1.24 12.13 6.52
CA SER A 58 -0.61 13.41 6.19
C SER A 58 0.42 13.85 7.23
N ASP A 59 0.22 13.52 8.51
CA ASP A 59 1.21 13.79 9.58
C ASP A 59 2.47 12.94 9.42
N ASP A 60 2.36 11.67 9.01
CA ASP A 60 3.53 10.83 8.71
C ASP A 60 4.33 11.39 7.53
N LEU A 61 3.63 11.90 6.52
CA LEU A 61 4.25 12.57 5.37
C LEU A 61 4.97 13.85 5.78
N LEU A 62 4.31 14.73 6.54
CA LEU A 62 4.90 15.98 7.04
C LEU A 62 6.08 15.68 7.96
N GLY A 63 5.93 14.73 8.88
CA GLY A 63 6.98 14.24 9.76
C GLY A 63 8.20 13.76 8.96
N ARG A 64 8.00 13.03 7.86
CA ARG A 64 9.11 12.60 6.99
C ARG A 64 9.77 13.76 6.23
N ILE A 65 8.99 14.69 5.66
CA ILE A 65 9.52 15.88 4.99
C ILE A 65 10.34 16.74 5.95
N PHE A 66 9.87 16.92 7.18
CA PHE A 66 10.52 17.75 8.19
C PHE A 66 11.55 16.99 9.04
N SER A 67 11.61 15.66 8.98
CA SER A 67 12.59 14.84 9.74
C SER A 67 14.05 15.15 9.39
N SER A 68 14.31 15.65 8.18
CA SER A 68 15.63 16.10 7.74
C SER A 68 15.90 17.59 7.98
N PHE A 69 14.90 18.36 8.40
CA PHE A 69 15.11 19.72 8.85
C PHE A 69 15.53 19.65 10.31
N CYS A 70 16.83 19.77 10.56
CA CYS A 70 17.31 20.06 11.92
C CYS A 70 16.60 21.34 12.41
N ILE A 71 15.55 21.19 13.23
CA ILE A 71 15.10 22.27 14.09
C ILE A 71 16.27 22.47 15.05
N GLY A 72 17.04 23.51 14.77
CA GLY A 72 18.29 23.80 15.47
C GLY A 72 18.11 23.76 16.99
N LYS A 73 19.07 23.11 17.65
CA LYS A 73 19.66 23.70 18.84
C LYS A 73 20.31 25.04 18.49
#